data_AF-A0A2T0AXN0-F1
#
_entry.id   AF-A0A2T0AXN0-F1
#
_cell.length_a   1.000
_cell.length_b   1.000
_cell.length_c   1.000
_cell.angle_alpha   90.00
_cell.angle_beta   90.00
_cell.angle_gamma   90.00
#
_symmetry.space_group_name_H-M   'P 1'
#
loop_
_entity.id
_entity.type
_entity.pdbx_description
1 polymer ?
#
loop_
_entity_poly.entity_id
_entity_poly.type
_entity_poly.pdbx_seq_one_letter_code
_entity_poly.pdbx_strand_id
1 'polypeptide(L)' 'MKIPVCDRCKAKDVEGIICHHCDTAYCYDCLEINPPDMRICPTCGQFLCNECYEGMINCDLVHRK' A
#
# COMPACT_ATOMS: atom_id res chain seq x y z
N MET A 1 -3.59 8.34 -8.12
CA MET A 1 -4.82 8.49 -7.29
C MET A 1 -4.58 9.60 -6.30
N LYS A 2 -5.57 10.43 -5.97
CA LYS A 2 -5.40 11.43 -4.88
C LYS A 2 -5.70 10.78 -3.53
N ILE A 3 -4.80 10.97 -2.57
CA ILE A 3 -4.97 10.53 -1.18
C ILE A 3 -5.15 11.76 -0.28
N PRO A 4 -6.03 11.69 0.74
CA PRO A 4 -6.33 12.83 1.60
C PRO A 4 -5.14 13.22 2.48
N VAL A 5 -4.37 12.24 2.95
CA VAL A 5 -3.16 12.44 3.74
C VAL A 5 -2.18 11.29 3.52
N CYS A 6 -0.90 11.59 3.38
CA CYS A 6 0.17 10.59 3.41
C CYS A 6 0.52 10.25 4.86
N ASP A 7 0.49 8.98 5.24
CA ASP A 7 0.77 8.56 6.61
C ASP A 7 2.23 8.75 7.02
N ARG A 8 3.15 8.82 6.05
CA ARG A 8 4.58 9.00 6.26
C ARG A 8 4.97 10.47 6.48
N CYS A 9 4.70 11.33 5.49
CA CYS A 9 5.11 12.74 5.53
C CYS A 9 4.00 13.71 5.96
N LYS A 10 2.78 13.22 6.18
CA LYS A 10 1.58 14.01 6.55
C LYS A 10 1.18 15.08 5.51
N ALA A 11 1.71 15.00 4.29
CA ALA A 11 1.26 15.82 3.17
C ALA A 11 -0.21 15.51 2.84
N LYS A 12 -1.00 16.53 2.52
CA LYS A 12 -2.44 16.43 2.26
C LYS A 12 -2.76 16.71 0.81
N ASP A 13 -3.84 16.11 0.31
CA ASP A 13 -4.34 16.27 -1.06
C ASP A 13 -3.29 15.97 -2.14
N VAL A 14 -2.44 14.99 -1.87
CA VAL A 14 -1.31 14.59 -2.72
C VAL A 14 -1.64 13.37 -3.56
N GLU A 15 -0.87 13.17 -4.63
CA GLU A 15 -0.96 11.93 -5.41
C GLU A 15 -0.22 10.79 -4.71
N GLY A 16 -0.85 9.64 -4.69
CA GLY A 16 -0.34 8.47 -4.00
C GLY A 16 -1.21 7.26 -4.19
N ILE A 17 -1.03 6.32 -3.28
CA ILE A 17 -1.70 5.03 -3.30
C ILE A 17 -1.99 4.56 -1.88
N ILE A 18 -3.06 3.79 -1.76
CA ILE A 18 -3.60 3.31 -0.49
C ILE A 18 -3.45 1.79 -0.48
N CYS A 19 -2.95 1.26 0.63
CA CYS A 19 -2.88 -0.17 0.85
C CYS A 19 -4.32 -0.70 0.97
N HIS A 20 -4.67 -1.69 0.15
CA HIS A 20 -6.03 -2.23 0.15
C HIS A 20 -6.38 -3.03 1.42
N HIS A 21 -5.40 -3.36 2.26
CA HIS A 21 -5.60 -4.23 3.42
C HIS A 21 -5.72 -3.45 4.74
N CYS A 22 -4.97 -2.37 4.91
CA CYS A 22 -4.95 -1.58 6.15
C CYS A 22 -5.30 -0.10 5.95
N ASP A 23 -5.68 0.29 4.73
CA ASP A 23 -6.01 1.66 4.34
C ASP A 23 -4.89 2.70 4.56
N THR A 24 -3.65 2.25 4.82
CA THR A 24 -2.50 3.14 4.94
C THR A 24 -2.19 3.79 3.60
N ALA A 25 -2.04 5.11 3.59
CA ALA A 25 -1.86 5.90 2.39
C ALA A 25 -0.44 6.47 2.29
N TYR A 26 0.20 6.30 1.13
CA TYR A 26 1.54 6.82 0.85
C TYR A 26 1.53 7.66 -0.43
N CYS A 27 2.13 8.86 -0.37
CA CYS A 27 2.31 9.68 -1.56
C CYS A 27 3.41 9.11 -2.46
N TYR A 28 3.33 9.39 -3.77
CA TYR A 28 4.34 8.92 -4.72
C TYR A 28 5.74 9.45 -4.38
N ASP A 29 5.86 10.69 -3.91
CA ASP A 29 7.16 11.24 -3.48
C ASP A 29 7.83 10.38 -2.39
N CYS A 30 7.05 9.88 -1.43
CA CYS A 30 7.59 9.00 -0.37
C CYS A 30 7.99 7.63 -0.93
N LEU A 31 7.23 7.12 -1.89
CA LEU A 31 7.47 5.83 -2.55
C LEU A 31 8.64 5.88 -3.53
N GLU A 32 8.90 7.01 -4.18
CA GLU A 32 10.09 7.18 -5.02
C GLU A 32 11.38 7.16 -4.19
N ILE A 33 11.35 7.74 -2.98
CA ILE A 33 12.49 7.73 -2.06
C ILE A 33 12.65 6.35 -1.42
N ASN A 34 11.55 5.66 -1.10
CA ASN A 34 11.55 4.35 -0.45
C ASN A 34 10.65 3.36 -1.21
N PRO A 35 11.09 2.88 -2.40
CA PRO A 35 10.31 1.94 -3.18
C PRO A 35 9.95 0.61 -2.50
N PRO A 36 10.65 0.11 -1.46
CA PRO A 36 10.24 -1.12 -0.77
C PRO A 36 8.96 -0.98 0.06
N ASP A 37 8.51 0.24 0.38
CA ASP A 37 7.40 0.48 1.32
C ASP A 37 6.04 0.03 0.78
N MET A 38 5.89 -0.08 -0.54
CA MET A 38 4.71 -0.65 -1.18
C MET A 38 5.09 -1.72 -2.21
N ARG A 39 4.33 -2.81 -2.19
CA ARG A 39 4.48 -3.91 -3.14
C ARG A 39 3.14 -4.29 -3.73
N ILE A 40 3.18 -4.87 -4.92
CA ILE A 40 2.00 -5.46 -5.55
C ILE A 40 1.92 -6.91 -5.09
N CYS A 41 0.79 -7.33 -4.55
CA CYS A 41 0.53 -8.72 -4.22
C CYS A 41 0.53 -9.54 -5.52
N PRO A 42 1.39 -10.57 -5.66
CA PRO A 42 1.42 -11.39 -6.88
C PRO A 42 0.15 -12.23 -7.07
N THR A 43 -0.68 -12.38 -6.04
CA THR A 43 -1.86 -13.23 -6.06
C THR A 43 -3.15 -12.48 -6.41
N CYS A 44 -3.38 -11.30 -5.83
CA CYS A 44 -4.58 -10.50 -6.11
C CYS A 44 -4.30 -9.27 -6.99
N GLY A 45 -3.03 -8.93 -7.26
CA GLY A 45 -2.64 -7.77 -8.05
C GLY A 45 -2.89 -6.41 -7.37
N GLN A 46 -3.21 -6.41 -6.08
CA GLN A 46 -3.48 -5.19 -5.31
C GLN A 46 -2.22 -4.63 -4.65
N PHE A 47 -2.22 -3.33 -4.37
CA PHE A 47 -1.13 -2.67 -3.66
C PHE A 47 -1.24 -2.90 -2.15
N LEU A 48 -0.14 -3.37 -1.56
CA LEU A 48 0.02 -3.64 -0.15
C LEU A 48 1.22 -2.86 0.40
N CYS A 49 1.09 -2.33 1.62
CA CYS A 49 2.27 -1.84 2.34
C CYS A 49 3.21 -3.00 2.69
N ASN A 50 4.49 -2.71 2.93
CA ASN A 50 5.48 -3.75 3.24
C ASN A 50 5.10 -4.56 4.47
N GLU A 51 4.52 -3.94 5.51
CA GLU A 51 4.05 -4.65 6.71
C GLU A 51 2.94 -5.65 6.39
N CYS A 52 1.97 -5.24 5.55
CA CYS A 52 0.91 -6.13 5.08
C CYS A 52 1.46 -7.24 4.18
N TYR A 53 2.43 -6.92 3.31
CA TYR A 53 3.06 -7.89 2.42
C TYR A 53 3.89 -8.93 3.18
N GLU A 54 4.69 -8.51 4.16
CA GLU A 54 5.49 -9.40 5.02
C GLU A 54 4.61 -10.19 6.00
N GLY A 55 3.54 -9.57 6.51
CA GLY A 55 2.53 -10.24 7.32
C GLY A 55 1.66 -11.23 6.54
N MET A 56 1.54 -11.04 5.22
CA MET A 56 0.79 -11.91 4.31
C MET A 56 1.72 -12.67 3.35
N ILE A 57 2.56 -13.56 3.89
CA ILE A 57 3.32 -14.54 3.07
C ILE A 57 2.38 -15.54 2.36
N ASN A 58 1.16 -15.71 2.87
CA ASN A 58 0.06 -16.36 2.16
C ASN A 58 -1.12 -15.41 2.16
N CYS A 59 -1.62 -15.06 0.99
CA CYS A 59 -2.87 -14.31 0.85
C CYS A 59 -4.01 -15.20 1.38
N ASP A 60 -4.24 -15.25 2.70
CA ASP A 60 -5.21 -16.11 3.42
C ASP A 60 -6.69 -15.85 3.02
N LEU A 61 -6.92 -15.08 1.97
CA LEU A 61 -8.21 -14.77 1.37
C LEU A 61 -8.33 -15.19 -0.09
N VAL A 62 -7.37 -15.95 -0.63
CA VAL A 62 -7.52 -16.61 -1.93
C VAL A 62 -8.55 -17.72 -1.76
N HIS A 63 -9.80 -17.39 -2.04
CA HIS A 63 -10.98 -18.27 -2.07
C HIS A 63 -11.58 -18.66 -0.72
N ARG A 64 -12.25 -17.71 -0.04
CA ARG A 64 -13.62 -18.03 0.43
C ARG A 64 -14.60 -17.85 -0.74
N LYS A 65 -14.67 -18.85 -1.62
CA LYS A 65 -15.81 -19.10 -2.49
C LYS A 65 -16.04 -20.59 -2.61
#